data_AF-A0A965H381-F1
#
_entry.id   AF-A0A965H381-F1
#
_cell.length_a   1.000
_cell.length_b   1.000
_cell.length_c   1.000
_cell.angle_alpha   90.00
_cell.angle_beta   90.00
_cell.angle_gamma   90.00
#
_symmetry.space_group_name_H-M   'P 1'
#
loop_
_entity.id
_entity.type
_entity.pdbx_description
1 polymer ?
#
loop_
_entity_poly.entity_id
_entity_poly.type
_entity_poly.pdbx_seq_one_letter_code
_entity_poly.pdbx_strand_id
1 'polypeptide(L)'
;MKLASFVRNGQNSYGAVVGDGIVDLGALLGKRYADLKSLLAADGLTAAAQAIAGRQADCPLASVQMLPVIPNPGKIWCCGLNYADHVRETQRDFTEQPTFFQRYADSQVGHNQPLLRPRESIQLDYEAEIAVIIGKPGRRISREQAGAHVAGYACYNDGSVRDWQRHTSQFAPGKNFYRTGGFGPWMVTADEI
;
A
#
# COMPACT_ATOMS: atom_id res chain seq x y z
N MET A 1 9.45 12.50 -0.62
CA MET A 1 9.59 12.10 0.79
C MET A 1 9.16 10.66 0.94
N LYS A 2 9.78 9.90 1.86
CA LYS A 2 9.39 8.51 2.18
C LYS A 2 8.57 8.47 3.47
N LEU A 3 7.37 7.87 3.46
CA LEU A 3 6.43 7.83 4.58
C LEU A 3 6.00 6.40 4.91
N ALA A 4 6.07 6.01 6.18
CA ALA A 4 5.73 4.66 6.65
C ALA A 4 4.76 4.68 7.83
N SER A 5 3.93 3.63 7.92
CA SER A 5 3.14 3.32 9.11
C SER A 5 3.82 2.19 9.88
N PHE A 6 3.86 2.26 11.20
CA PHE A 6 4.61 1.32 12.03
C PHE A 6 4.03 1.21 13.44
N VAL A 7 4.48 0.21 14.19
CA VAL A 7 4.26 0.06 15.63
C VAL A 7 5.57 0.34 16.35
N ARG A 8 5.54 1.23 17.34
CA ARG A 8 6.66 1.53 18.24
C ARG A 8 6.15 1.46 19.67
N ASN A 9 6.83 0.71 20.53
CA ASN A 9 6.45 0.54 21.94
C ASN A 9 4.98 0.10 22.13
N GLY A 10 4.48 -0.77 21.24
CA GLY A 10 3.10 -1.26 21.26
C GLY A 10 2.04 -0.27 20.78
N GLN A 11 2.42 0.91 20.28
CA GLN A 11 1.51 1.93 19.75
C GLN A 11 1.68 2.10 18.25
N ASN A 12 0.57 2.20 17.53
CA ASN A 12 0.58 2.52 16.10
C ASN A 12 0.98 3.98 15.92
N SER A 13 1.86 4.24 14.96
CA SER A 13 2.22 5.57 14.50
C SER A 13 2.52 5.57 13.00
N TYR A 14 2.90 6.73 12.49
CA TYR A 14 3.40 6.92 11.14
C TYR A 14 4.50 7.99 11.15
N GLY A 15 5.34 8.01 10.11
CA GLY A 15 6.53 8.86 10.13
C GLY A 15 7.26 8.91 8.81
N ALA A 16 8.24 9.82 8.74
CA ALA A 16 9.10 9.96 7.57
C ALA A 16 10.40 9.16 7.76
N VAL A 17 10.81 8.44 6.71
CA VAL A 17 12.08 7.70 6.71
C VAL A 17 13.21 8.67 6.37
N VAL A 18 14.19 8.79 7.26
CA VAL A 18 15.36 9.67 7.14
C VAL A 18 16.61 8.86 7.45
N GLY A 19 17.45 8.60 6.44
CA GLY A 19 18.56 7.65 6.55
C GLY A 19 18.05 6.26 6.97
N ASP A 20 18.66 5.68 7.99
CA ASP A 20 18.30 4.37 8.55
C ASP A 20 17.29 4.46 9.72
N GLY A 21 16.61 5.60 9.84
CA GLY A 21 15.67 5.87 10.93
C GLY A 21 14.36 6.49 10.48
N ILE A 22 13.49 6.74 11.46
CA ILE A 22 12.18 7.35 11.27
C ILE A 22 12.03 8.58 12.17
N VAL A 23 11.54 9.68 11.60
CA VAL A 23 10.97 10.80 12.35
C VAL A 23 9.48 10.52 12.58
N ASP A 24 9.06 10.44 13.84
CA ASP A 24 7.72 10.03 14.28
C ASP A 24 6.71 11.17 14.11
N LEU A 25 6.04 11.20 12.95
CA LEU A 25 5.04 12.22 12.64
C LEU A 25 3.77 12.04 13.49
N GLY A 26 3.46 10.84 13.97
CA GLY A 26 2.35 10.65 14.91
C GLY A 26 2.59 11.37 16.24
N ALA A 27 3.83 11.38 16.74
CA ALA A 27 4.20 12.17 17.91
C ALA A 27 4.11 13.69 17.66
N LEU A 28 4.47 14.15 16.46
CA LEU A 28 4.53 15.58 16.11
C LEU A 28 3.17 16.16 15.67
N LEU A 29 2.41 15.40 14.90
CA LEU A 29 1.20 15.83 14.20
C LEU A 29 -0.04 15.02 14.56
N GLY A 30 0.07 14.00 15.42
CA GLY A 30 -1.00 13.05 15.77
C GLY A 30 -2.30 13.69 16.27
N LYS A 31 -2.20 14.85 16.95
CA LYS A 31 -3.37 15.63 17.39
C LYS A 31 -4.19 16.19 16.24
N ARG A 32 -3.55 16.44 15.09
CA ARG A 32 -4.18 16.97 13.87
C ARG A 32 -4.48 15.85 12.87
N TYR A 33 -3.60 14.88 12.75
CA TYR A 33 -3.68 13.76 11.83
C TYR A 33 -3.35 12.47 12.58
N ALA A 34 -4.37 11.68 12.92
CA ALA A 34 -4.20 10.50 13.77
C ALA A 34 -3.35 9.39 13.13
N ASP A 35 -3.27 9.36 11.79
CA ASP A 35 -2.55 8.36 11.01
C ASP A 35 -2.13 8.90 9.63
N LEU A 36 -1.35 8.12 8.88
CA LEU A 36 -0.90 8.52 7.54
C LEU A 36 -2.10 8.77 6.60
N LYS A 37 -3.17 7.98 6.70
CA LYS A 37 -4.36 8.14 5.86
C LYS A 37 -5.01 9.52 6.05
N SER A 38 -5.16 9.95 7.29
CA SER A 38 -5.75 11.25 7.65
C SER A 38 -4.83 12.41 7.28
N LEU A 39 -3.51 12.25 7.37
CA LEU A 39 -2.54 13.22 6.83
C LEU A 39 -2.74 13.41 5.33
N LEU A 40 -2.83 12.32 4.55
CA LEU A 40 -3.02 12.39 3.11
C LEU A 40 -4.37 13.01 2.73
N ALA A 41 -5.46 12.56 3.37
CA ALA A 41 -6.81 13.05 3.12
C ALA A 41 -6.97 14.57 3.36
N ALA A 42 -6.10 15.15 4.21
CA ALA A 42 -6.09 16.56 4.54
C ALA A 42 -5.03 17.37 3.77
N ASP A 43 -4.43 16.81 2.71
CA ASP A 43 -3.36 17.43 1.93
C ASP A 43 -2.15 17.85 2.80
N GLY A 44 -1.85 17.01 3.81
CA GLY A 44 -0.91 17.32 4.88
C GLY A 44 0.57 17.08 4.54
N LEU A 45 0.93 16.76 3.28
CA LEU A 45 2.31 16.44 2.90
C LEU A 45 3.27 17.63 3.12
N THR A 46 2.84 18.86 2.83
CA THR A 46 3.62 20.07 3.11
C THR A 46 3.88 20.23 4.61
N ALA A 47 2.87 19.97 5.45
CA ALA A 47 3.03 20.03 6.90
C ALA A 47 3.99 18.94 7.43
N ALA A 48 3.95 17.74 6.85
CA ALA A 48 4.91 16.69 7.16
C ALA A 48 6.34 17.09 6.77
N ALA A 49 6.55 17.61 5.55
CA ALA A 49 7.85 18.08 5.09
C ALA A 49 8.45 19.17 6.02
N GLN A 50 7.62 20.13 6.43
CA GLN A 50 8.01 21.16 7.41
C GLN A 50 8.35 20.57 8.77
N ALA A 51 7.57 19.60 9.25
CA ALA A 51 7.77 18.98 10.55
C ALA A 51 9.11 18.23 10.64
N ILE A 52 9.59 17.65 9.53
CA ILE A 52 10.84 16.86 9.50
C ILE A 52 12.08 17.66 9.07
N ALA A 53 11.90 18.88 8.56
CA ALA A 53 13.01 19.69 8.05
C ALA A 53 14.09 19.89 9.13
N GLY A 54 15.32 19.47 8.82
CA GLY A 54 16.47 19.58 9.74
C GLY A 54 16.44 18.65 10.95
N ARG A 55 15.48 17.73 11.05
CA ARG A 55 15.41 16.76 12.16
C ARG A 55 16.24 15.52 11.88
N GLN A 56 16.76 14.95 12.96
CA GLN A 56 17.29 13.58 12.97
C GLN A 56 16.15 12.60 13.29
N ALA A 57 16.36 11.32 12.95
CA ALA A 57 15.41 10.26 13.25
C ALA A 57 15.20 10.09 14.77
N ASP A 58 13.95 9.90 15.19
CA ASP A 58 13.56 9.65 16.57
C ASP A 58 13.79 8.19 17.01
N CYS A 59 13.90 7.28 16.03
CA CYS A 59 14.24 5.88 16.24
C CYS A 59 14.85 5.22 15.00
N PRO A 60 15.64 4.16 15.16
CA PRO A 60 16.09 3.33 14.04
C PRO A 60 14.92 2.62 13.36
N LEU A 61 14.95 2.49 12.03
CA LEU A 61 13.95 1.76 11.26
C LEU A 61 13.85 0.30 11.72
N ALA A 62 14.97 -0.31 12.09
CA ALA A 62 15.03 -1.69 12.59
C ALA A 62 14.37 -1.89 13.97
N SER A 63 14.04 -0.80 14.68
CA SER A 63 13.45 -0.88 16.03
C SER A 63 11.92 -0.87 16.02
N VAL A 64 11.29 -0.70 14.86
CA VAL A 64 9.84 -0.66 14.71
C VAL A 64 9.31 -1.86 13.94
N GLN A 65 8.06 -2.23 14.21
CA GLN A 65 7.35 -3.20 13.37
C GLN A 65 6.59 -2.46 12.28
N MET A 66 6.97 -2.67 11.01
CA MET A 66 6.30 -2.02 9.88
C MET A 66 4.87 -2.52 9.73
N LEU A 67 3.93 -1.61 9.52
CA LEU A 67 2.55 -1.91 9.13
C LEU A 67 2.42 -1.83 7.60
N PRO A 68 1.31 -2.32 7.00
CA PRO A 68 0.96 -1.90 5.65
C PRO A 68 1.00 -0.37 5.56
N VAL A 69 1.51 0.19 4.46
CA VAL A 69 1.72 1.66 4.34
C VAL A 69 0.48 2.44 4.75
N ILE A 70 -0.70 2.01 4.28
CA ILE A 70 -2.00 2.44 4.77
C ILE A 70 -2.66 1.23 5.46
N PRO A 71 -2.65 1.14 6.81
CA PRO A 71 -3.18 -0.02 7.53
C PRO A 71 -4.71 -0.13 7.48
N ASN A 72 -5.40 1.00 7.31
CA ASN A 72 -6.85 1.15 7.38
C ASN A 72 -7.46 1.73 6.07
N PRO A 73 -7.16 1.16 4.89
CA PRO A 73 -7.63 1.69 3.62
C PRO A 73 -9.15 1.60 3.53
N GLY A 74 -9.80 2.61 2.95
CA GLY A 74 -11.25 2.56 2.70
C GLY A 74 -11.61 1.64 1.53
N LYS A 75 -10.71 1.53 0.54
CA LYS A 75 -10.87 0.71 -0.66
C LYS A 75 -9.48 0.26 -1.12
N ILE A 76 -9.37 -0.97 -1.61
CA ILE A 76 -8.19 -1.47 -2.33
C ILE A 76 -8.69 -2.00 -3.66
N TRP A 77 -8.26 -1.38 -4.75
CA TRP A 77 -8.60 -1.79 -6.11
C TRP A 77 -7.35 -2.38 -6.76
N CYS A 78 -7.46 -3.62 -7.20
CA CYS A 78 -6.41 -4.33 -7.91
C CYS A 78 -6.75 -4.38 -9.40
N CYS A 79 -5.74 -4.20 -10.26
CA CYS A 79 -5.88 -4.25 -11.71
C CYS A 79 -5.25 -5.55 -12.21
N GLY A 80 -6.07 -6.46 -12.74
CA GLY A 80 -5.56 -7.69 -13.36
C GLY A 80 -5.10 -7.45 -14.79
N LEU A 81 -4.16 -8.28 -15.27
CA LEU A 81 -3.75 -8.35 -16.68
C LEU A 81 -3.20 -7.03 -17.24
N ASN A 82 -2.45 -6.28 -16.42
CA ASN A 82 -2.01 -4.92 -16.74
C ASN A 82 -0.57 -4.81 -17.27
N TYR A 83 0.10 -5.95 -17.49
CA TYR A 83 1.41 -6.03 -18.14
C TYR A 83 1.28 -6.88 -19.42
N ALA A 84 1.73 -6.34 -20.55
CA ALA A 84 1.56 -6.97 -21.86
C ALA A 84 2.16 -8.39 -21.92
N ASP A 85 3.29 -8.61 -21.23
CA ASP A 85 3.94 -9.92 -21.17
C ASP A 85 3.11 -10.93 -20.34
N HIS A 86 2.47 -10.48 -19.27
CA HIS A 86 1.58 -11.29 -18.44
C HIS A 86 0.26 -11.65 -19.16
N VAL A 87 -0.25 -10.76 -20.02
CA VAL A 87 -1.39 -11.08 -20.90
C VAL A 87 -1.04 -12.23 -21.85
N ARG A 88 0.16 -12.23 -22.43
CA ARG A 88 0.62 -13.32 -23.31
C ARG A 88 0.79 -14.64 -22.56
N GLU A 89 1.34 -14.60 -21.36
CA GLU A 89 1.52 -15.80 -20.50
C GLU A 89 0.20 -16.44 -20.10
N THR A 90 -0.82 -15.63 -19.79
CA THR A 90 -2.13 -16.12 -19.35
C THR A 90 -3.07 -16.54 -20.48
N GLN A 91 -2.63 -16.42 -21.75
CA GLN A 91 -3.40 -16.77 -22.96
C GLN A 91 -4.78 -16.09 -23.03
N ARG A 92 -4.92 -14.90 -22.46
CA ARG A 92 -6.17 -14.13 -22.50
C ARG A 92 -6.13 -13.08 -23.60
N ASP A 93 -7.29 -12.78 -24.16
CA ASP A 93 -7.44 -11.71 -25.14
C ASP A 93 -7.13 -10.35 -24.52
N PHE A 94 -6.42 -9.50 -25.26
CA PHE A 94 -6.17 -8.12 -24.85
C PHE A 94 -7.51 -7.36 -24.83
N THR A 95 -7.86 -6.79 -23.68
CA THR A 95 -9.06 -5.97 -23.50
C THR A 95 -8.66 -4.51 -23.27
N GLU A 96 -9.31 -3.59 -23.96
CA GLU A 96 -9.16 -2.14 -23.70
C GLU A 96 -9.74 -1.73 -22.35
N GLN A 97 -10.58 -2.59 -21.74
CA GLN A 97 -11.24 -2.36 -20.46
C GLN A 97 -10.47 -3.05 -19.34
N PRO A 98 -9.89 -2.30 -18.37
CA PRO A 98 -9.13 -2.88 -17.27
C PRO A 98 -10.00 -3.80 -16.40
N THR A 99 -9.44 -4.94 -16.00
CA THR A 99 -10.11 -5.86 -15.08
C THR A 99 -9.84 -5.44 -13.64
N PHE A 100 -10.90 -5.07 -12.91
CA PHE A 100 -10.79 -4.70 -11.50
C PHE A 100 -11.41 -5.72 -10.56
N PHE A 101 -10.74 -5.93 -9.44
CA PHE A 101 -11.25 -6.70 -8.28
C PHE A 101 -10.78 -6.03 -6.98
N GLN A 102 -11.32 -6.48 -5.85
CA GLN A 102 -11.03 -5.88 -4.55
C GLN A 102 -10.17 -6.79 -3.67
N ARG A 103 -9.35 -6.14 -2.86
CA ARG A 103 -8.76 -6.72 -1.65
C ARG A 103 -9.31 -6.05 -0.40
N TYR A 104 -9.24 -6.77 0.72
CA TYR A 104 -9.59 -6.26 2.04
C TYR A 104 -8.34 -5.99 2.89
N ALA A 105 -8.49 -5.10 3.87
CA ALA A 105 -7.39 -4.57 4.65
C ALA A 105 -6.63 -5.65 5.44
N ASP A 106 -7.36 -6.62 5.99
CA ASP A 106 -6.87 -7.76 6.77
C ASP A 106 -6.13 -8.82 5.93
N SER A 107 -6.31 -8.79 4.61
CA SER A 107 -5.51 -9.60 3.70
C SER A 107 -4.04 -9.16 3.65
N GLN A 108 -3.69 -7.98 4.20
CA GLN A 108 -2.39 -7.36 4.05
C GLN A 108 -1.46 -7.57 5.26
N VAL A 109 -0.15 -7.52 5.01
CA VAL A 109 0.91 -7.41 6.02
C VAL A 109 1.88 -6.28 5.67
N GLY A 110 2.56 -5.76 6.68
CA GLY A 110 3.64 -4.79 6.50
C GLY A 110 4.94 -5.43 6.04
N HIS A 111 5.92 -4.61 5.71
CA HIS A 111 7.25 -5.06 5.32
C HIS A 111 7.94 -5.92 6.40
N ASN A 112 8.71 -6.92 5.95
CA ASN A 112 9.37 -7.94 6.78
C ASN A 112 8.44 -8.74 7.71
N GLN A 113 7.13 -8.71 7.47
CA GLN A 113 6.20 -9.63 8.10
C GLN A 113 5.95 -10.85 7.21
N PRO A 114 5.73 -12.05 7.79
CA PRO A 114 5.48 -13.25 7.02
C PRO A 114 4.12 -13.18 6.32
N LEU A 115 4.09 -13.63 5.06
CA LEU A 115 2.84 -14.01 4.40
C LEU A 115 2.38 -15.37 4.94
N LEU A 116 1.07 -15.49 5.19
CA LEU A 116 0.49 -16.72 5.69
C LEU A 116 -0.06 -17.55 4.53
N ARG A 117 0.58 -18.68 4.23
CA ARG A 117 -0.03 -19.68 3.37
C ARG A 117 -1.22 -20.31 4.11
N PRO A 118 -2.45 -20.24 3.55
CA PRO A 118 -3.60 -20.85 4.18
C PRO A 118 -3.45 -22.37 4.30
N ARG A 119 -4.23 -22.99 5.20
CA ARG A 119 -4.24 -24.45 5.34
C ARG A 119 -5.05 -25.12 4.23
N GLU A 120 -5.99 -24.37 3.66
CA GLU A 120 -6.94 -24.76 2.64
C GLU A 120 -6.29 -25.00 1.26
N SER A 121 -5.06 -24.51 1.04
CA SER A 121 -4.37 -24.64 -0.24
C SER A 121 -2.85 -24.55 -0.08
N ILE A 122 -2.14 -25.30 -0.92
CA ILE A 122 -0.69 -25.19 -1.08
C ILE A 122 -0.29 -24.25 -2.23
N GLN A 123 -1.26 -23.75 -3.02
CA GLN A 123 -1.05 -22.97 -4.24
C GLN A 123 -1.05 -21.46 -3.98
N LEU A 124 -0.33 -21.02 -2.94
CA LEU A 124 -0.07 -19.60 -2.74
C LEU A 124 1.07 -19.15 -3.66
N ASP A 125 0.78 -18.13 -4.45
CA ASP A 125 1.67 -17.54 -5.44
C ASP A 125 1.86 -16.04 -5.18
N TYR A 126 2.97 -15.47 -5.64
CA TYR A 126 3.30 -14.05 -5.47
C TYR A 126 3.04 -13.28 -6.76
N GLU A 127 2.69 -12.00 -6.63
CA GLU A 127 2.54 -11.09 -7.77
C GLU A 127 3.12 -9.73 -7.37
N ALA A 128 4.27 -9.36 -7.95
CA ALA A 128 4.92 -8.09 -7.67
C ALA A 128 4.21 -6.96 -8.43
N GLU A 129 3.69 -5.98 -7.69
CA GLU A 129 2.84 -4.91 -8.20
C GLU A 129 3.29 -3.55 -7.69
N ILE A 130 2.94 -2.49 -8.43
CA ILE A 130 3.01 -1.12 -7.93
C ILE A 130 1.70 -0.71 -7.28
N ALA A 131 1.75 -0.28 -6.02
CA ALA A 131 0.62 0.35 -5.36
C ALA A 131 0.61 1.85 -5.65
N VAL A 132 -0.52 2.35 -6.14
CA VAL A 132 -0.80 3.79 -6.29
C VAL A 132 -1.63 4.25 -5.11
N ILE A 133 -1.11 5.19 -4.33
CA ILE A 133 -1.77 5.69 -3.11
C ILE A 133 -2.44 7.02 -3.43
N ILE A 134 -3.76 7.08 -3.25
CA ILE A 134 -4.57 8.27 -3.52
C ILE A 134 -4.56 9.18 -2.30
N GLY A 135 -4.16 10.44 -2.48
CA GLY A 135 -4.18 11.47 -1.43
C GLY A 135 -5.40 12.37 -1.47
N LYS A 136 -5.88 12.70 -2.68
CA LYS A 136 -6.97 13.66 -2.86
C LYS A 136 -8.26 12.96 -3.32
N PRO A 137 -9.41 13.17 -2.64
CA PRO A 137 -10.68 12.62 -3.10
C PRO A 137 -11.11 13.25 -4.44
N GLY A 138 -11.89 12.50 -5.22
CA GLY A 138 -12.46 13.01 -6.46
C GLY A 138 -13.47 12.05 -7.07
N ARG A 139 -14.23 12.55 -8.04
CA ARG A 139 -15.24 11.79 -8.79
C ARG A 139 -15.28 12.30 -10.22
N ARG A 140 -15.33 11.40 -11.21
CA ARG A 140 -15.24 11.74 -12.65
C ARG A 140 -13.98 12.55 -12.97
N ILE A 141 -12.86 12.09 -12.43
CA ILE A 141 -11.54 12.71 -12.65
C ILE A 141 -11.13 12.44 -14.10
N SER A 142 -10.74 13.49 -14.83
CA SER A 142 -10.23 13.31 -16.20
C SER A 142 -8.84 12.66 -16.18
N ARG A 143 -8.42 12.06 -17.30
CA ARG A 143 -7.10 11.42 -17.39
C ARG A 143 -5.97 12.42 -17.08
N GLU A 144 -6.11 13.65 -17.56
CA GLU A 144 -5.12 14.72 -17.42
C GLU A 144 -4.99 15.19 -15.96
N GLN A 145 -6.08 15.07 -15.18
CA GLN A 145 -6.10 15.46 -13.77
C GLN A 145 -5.74 14.31 -12.82
N ALA A 146 -5.72 13.06 -13.29
CA ALA A 146 -5.53 11.89 -12.45
C ALA A 146 -4.24 11.94 -11.62
N GLY A 147 -3.13 12.40 -12.20
CA GLY A 147 -1.85 12.53 -11.50
C GLY A 147 -1.91 13.41 -10.26
N ALA A 148 -2.71 14.49 -10.30
CA ALA A 148 -2.87 15.42 -9.17
C ALA A 148 -3.63 14.83 -7.97
N HIS A 149 -4.16 13.60 -8.09
CA HIS A 149 -4.80 12.88 -7.00
C HIS A 149 -3.89 11.85 -6.32
N VAL A 150 -2.75 11.53 -6.93
CA VAL A 150 -1.80 10.54 -6.43
C VAL A 150 -0.90 11.18 -5.38
N ALA A 151 -0.92 10.64 -4.16
CA ALA A 151 0.00 11.04 -3.11
C ALA A 151 1.39 10.43 -3.29
N GLY A 152 1.44 9.21 -3.81
CA GLY A 152 2.69 8.47 -3.98
C GLY A 152 2.49 7.02 -4.33
N TYR A 153 3.60 6.29 -4.28
CA TYR A 153 3.69 4.91 -4.74
C TYR A 153 4.41 4.04 -3.71
N ALA A 154 4.15 2.74 -3.72
CA ALA A 154 4.89 1.76 -2.94
C ALA A 154 4.91 0.40 -3.65
N CYS A 155 5.73 -0.52 -3.16
CA CYS A 155 5.68 -1.91 -3.62
C CYS A 155 4.49 -2.64 -3.00
N TYR A 156 3.92 -3.56 -3.77
CA TYR A 156 2.86 -4.45 -3.34
C TYR A 156 3.16 -5.88 -3.79
N ASN A 157 2.80 -6.86 -2.97
CA ASN A 157 2.74 -8.26 -3.35
C ASN A 157 1.28 -8.71 -3.30
N ASP A 158 0.64 -8.93 -4.45
CA ASP A 158 -0.76 -9.36 -4.57
C ASP A 158 -0.89 -10.89 -4.47
N GLY A 159 -0.54 -11.41 -3.28
CA GLY A 159 -0.51 -12.84 -3.02
C GLY A 159 -1.84 -13.53 -3.36
N SER A 160 -1.73 -14.63 -4.10
CA SER A 160 -2.84 -15.28 -4.80
C SER A 160 -2.91 -16.76 -4.47
N VAL A 161 -4.04 -17.21 -3.95
CA VAL A 161 -4.34 -18.63 -3.75
C VAL A 161 -5.02 -19.16 -5.02
N ARG A 162 -4.22 -19.77 -5.90
CA ARG A 162 -4.54 -19.94 -7.33
C ARG A 162 -5.73 -20.84 -7.62
N ASP A 163 -5.88 -21.93 -6.89
CA ASP A 163 -7.05 -22.80 -6.99
C ASP A 163 -8.32 -22.04 -6.64
N TRP A 164 -8.33 -21.32 -5.52
CA TRP A 164 -9.47 -20.50 -5.10
C TRP A 164 -9.77 -19.34 -6.06
N GLN A 165 -8.73 -18.71 -6.63
CA GLN A 165 -8.87 -17.66 -7.65
C GLN A 165 -9.59 -18.17 -8.90
N ARG A 166 -9.46 -19.46 -9.23
CA ARG A 166 -10.00 -20.08 -10.44
C ARG A 166 -11.35 -20.78 -10.25
N HIS A 167 -11.88 -20.83 -9.02
CA HIS A 167 -13.19 -21.44 -8.74
C HIS A 167 -14.35 -20.77 -9.50
N THR A 168 -14.23 -19.47 -9.80
CA THR A 168 -15.25 -18.69 -10.50
C THR A 168 -14.60 -17.65 -11.42
N SER A 169 -15.39 -16.87 -12.13
CA SER A 169 -14.90 -15.69 -12.86
C SER A 169 -14.43 -14.55 -11.94
N GLN A 170 -14.74 -14.61 -10.64
CA GLN A 170 -14.34 -13.62 -9.66
C GLN A 170 -13.01 -14.00 -9.01
N PHE A 171 -12.03 -13.09 -9.02
CA PHE A 171 -10.72 -13.34 -8.40
C PHE A 171 -10.71 -13.19 -6.88
N ALA A 172 -11.69 -12.48 -6.31
CA ALA A 172 -11.74 -12.14 -4.90
C ALA A 172 -11.51 -13.34 -3.94
N PRO A 173 -12.07 -14.55 -4.17
CA PRO A 173 -11.87 -15.70 -3.28
C PRO A 173 -10.40 -16.11 -3.13
N GLY A 174 -9.60 -16.03 -4.20
CA GLY A 174 -8.16 -16.35 -4.15
C GLY A 174 -7.28 -15.18 -3.70
N LYS A 175 -7.85 -13.96 -3.63
CA LYS A 175 -7.11 -12.71 -3.39
C LYS A 175 -7.30 -12.15 -1.98
N ASN A 176 -8.15 -12.76 -1.15
CA ASN A 176 -8.56 -12.18 0.15
C ASN A 176 -8.28 -13.07 1.36
N PHE A 177 -7.45 -14.11 1.22
CA PHE A 177 -6.98 -14.87 2.37
C PHE A 177 -6.20 -13.98 3.34
N TYR A 178 -6.43 -14.17 4.64
CA TYR A 178 -5.84 -13.40 5.72
C TYR A 178 -4.30 -13.38 5.60
N ARG A 179 -3.71 -12.16 5.63
CA ARG A 179 -2.25 -11.93 5.60
C ARG A 179 -1.50 -12.57 4.43
N THR A 180 -2.06 -12.48 3.23
CA THR A 180 -1.43 -12.98 1.98
C THR A 180 -0.85 -11.89 1.09
N GLY A 181 -1.21 -10.62 1.30
CA GLY A 181 -0.71 -9.48 0.53
C GLY A 181 0.38 -8.71 1.29
N GLY A 182 1.48 -8.37 0.63
CA GLY A 182 2.52 -7.51 1.22
C GLY A 182 2.38 -6.06 0.75
N PHE A 183 2.47 -5.07 1.65
CA PHE A 183 2.39 -3.66 1.26
C PHE A 183 3.43 -2.81 2.01
N GLY A 184 4.41 -2.25 1.30
CA GLY A 184 5.51 -1.51 1.93
C GLY A 184 6.76 -1.40 1.05
N PRO A 185 7.93 -1.09 1.66
CA PRO A 185 8.12 -0.74 3.07
C PRO A 185 7.56 0.64 3.47
N TRP A 186 7.41 1.54 2.52
CA TRP A 186 6.89 2.90 2.71
C TRP A 186 6.31 3.41 1.40
N MET A 187 5.53 4.49 1.47
CA MET A 187 5.20 5.31 0.32
C MET A 187 6.38 6.21 -0.03
N VAL A 188 6.70 6.32 -1.32
CA VAL A 188 7.48 7.43 -1.89
C VAL A 188 6.50 8.44 -2.47
N THR A 189 6.60 9.71 -2.13
CA THR A 189 5.68 10.74 -2.66
C THR A 189 5.84 10.91 -4.16
N ALA A 190 4.76 11.30 -4.84
CA ALA A 190 4.71 11.35 -6.29
C ALA A 190 5.69 12.34 -6.94
N ASP A 191 6.14 13.37 -6.21
CA ASP A 191 7.14 14.35 -6.65
C ASP A 191 8.58 13.81 -6.69
N GLU A 192 8.84 12.62 -6.12
CA GLU A 192 10.16 11.98 -6.16
C GLU A 192 10.31 10.89 -7.25
N ILE A 193 9.28 10.69 -8.09
CA ILE A 193 9.24 9.64 -9.13
C ILE A 193 9.11 10.27 -10.53
#